data_AF-A0A818UPU7-F1
#
_entry.id   AF-A0A818UPU7-F1
#
_cell.length_a   1.000
_cell.length_b   1.000
_cell.length_c   1.000
_cell.angle_alpha   90.00
_cell.angle_beta   90.00
_cell.angle_gamma   90.00
#
_symmetry.space_group_name_H-M   'P 1'
#
loop_
_entity.id
_entity.type
_entity.pdbx_description
1 polymer ?
#
loop_
_entity_poly.entity_id
_entity_poly.type
_entity_poly.pdbx_seq_one_letter_code
_entity_poly.pdbx_strand_id
1 'polypeptide(L)'
;MLPNHPLLSLFTFYWRLDSHSYIFGPKPIKDPFEIMEEQKIQYAFVMINEEAEHYTAGLWSFFQTFLTDRCLKLSEAFRKTQNGWFVDYSHAMIFTNFAIARVSLFRDHELMRAWLHLVDRNGGIYRYRWGDAPIHTLALTQFLQRNEIVRLRYFGYFHRHEYVCASGTKEELCKQQAQPFLTDPKEKYPQYDDGCYPSSWSPLCHYYPEIK
;
A
#
# COMPACT_ATOMS: atom_id res chain seq x y z
N MET A 1 14.58 -5.63 -10.47
CA MET A 1 13.27 -5.32 -9.85
C MET A 1 12.16 -5.56 -10.86
N LEU A 2 10.98 -6.01 -10.39
CA LEU A 2 9.80 -6.34 -11.21
C LEU A 2 9.43 -5.31 -12.30
N PRO A 3 9.48 -3.97 -12.05
CA PRO A 3 9.07 -2.96 -13.05
C PRO A 3 9.84 -2.97 -14.37
N ASN A 4 11.04 -3.55 -14.40
CA ASN A 4 11.89 -3.63 -15.59
C ASN A 4 11.73 -4.97 -16.34
N HIS A 5 10.82 -5.84 -15.91
CA HIS A 5 10.61 -7.11 -16.59
C HIS A 5 10.02 -6.87 -17.99
N PRO A 6 10.61 -7.42 -19.08
CA PRO A 6 10.18 -7.11 -20.45
C PRO A 6 8.70 -7.36 -20.72
N LEU A 7 8.11 -8.40 -20.11
CA LEU A 7 6.69 -8.70 -20.29
C LEU A 7 5.76 -7.59 -19.78
N LEU A 8 6.17 -6.80 -18.78
CA LEU A 8 5.35 -5.70 -18.29
C LEU A 8 5.30 -4.54 -19.29
N SER A 9 6.25 -4.44 -20.23
CA SER A 9 6.24 -3.38 -21.25
C SER A 9 5.04 -3.45 -22.20
N LEU A 10 4.33 -4.59 -22.23
CA LEU A 10 3.16 -4.83 -23.05
C LEU A 10 1.85 -4.31 -22.41
N PHE A 11 1.88 -3.89 -21.15
CA PHE A 11 0.68 -3.54 -20.38
C PHE A 11 0.76 -2.13 -19.82
N THR A 12 -0.41 -1.46 -19.73
CA THR A 12 -0.53 -0.16 -19.06
C THR A 12 -0.51 -0.31 -17.54
N PHE A 13 -1.18 -1.34 -17.03
CA PHE A 13 -1.30 -1.63 -15.60
C PHE A 13 -0.89 -3.07 -15.33
N TYR A 14 -0.46 -3.33 -14.10
CA TYR A 14 -0.39 -4.69 -13.55
C TYR A 14 -1.19 -4.74 -12.25
N TRP A 15 -1.72 -5.92 -11.95
CA TRP A 15 -2.34 -6.23 -10.67
C TRP A 15 -1.49 -7.29 -9.96
N ARG A 16 -0.84 -6.90 -8.86
CA ARG A 16 -0.17 -7.82 -7.96
C ARG A 16 -1.21 -8.52 -7.08
N LEU A 17 -1.18 -9.85 -7.15
CA LEU A 17 -1.83 -10.76 -6.21
C LEU A 17 -0.76 -11.72 -5.70
N ASP A 18 -0.64 -11.80 -4.39
CA ASP A 18 0.29 -12.72 -3.75
C ASP A 18 -0.32 -14.13 -3.63
N SER A 19 0.53 -15.12 -3.34
CA SER A 19 0.06 -16.39 -2.83
C SER A 19 -0.79 -16.17 -1.57
N HIS A 20 -1.84 -16.97 -1.40
CA HIS A 20 -2.79 -16.85 -0.29
C HIS A 20 -3.53 -15.50 -0.23
N SER A 21 -3.64 -14.82 -1.37
CA SER A 21 -4.52 -13.66 -1.55
C SER A 21 -5.84 -14.08 -2.17
N TYR A 22 -6.95 -13.69 -1.55
CA TYR A 22 -8.30 -13.94 -2.08
C TYR A 22 -9.11 -12.65 -2.13
N ILE A 23 -9.78 -12.43 -3.26
CA ILE A 23 -10.74 -11.35 -3.44
C ILE A 23 -12.13 -11.95 -3.29
N PHE A 24 -12.95 -11.33 -2.46
CA PHE A 24 -14.33 -11.73 -2.23
C PHE A 24 -15.23 -10.49 -2.12
N GLY A 25 -16.52 -10.73 -1.87
CA GLY A 25 -17.51 -9.66 -1.83
C GLY A 25 -18.26 -9.49 -3.15
N PRO A 26 -19.01 -8.39 -3.31
CA PRO A 26 -19.81 -8.16 -4.50
C PRO A 26 -18.92 -7.97 -5.74
N LYS A 27 -19.44 -8.37 -6.90
CA LYS A 27 -18.79 -8.05 -8.18
C LYS A 27 -18.75 -6.52 -8.35
N PRO A 28 -17.60 -5.92 -8.70
CA PRO A 28 -17.53 -4.50 -8.99
C PRO A 28 -18.48 -4.12 -10.12
N ILE A 29 -19.13 -2.96 -9.99
CA ILE A 29 -20.02 -2.40 -11.02
C ILE A 29 -19.20 -1.99 -12.26
N LYS A 30 -17.94 -1.60 -12.06
CA LYS A 30 -17.03 -1.16 -13.11
C LYS A 30 -15.64 -1.77 -12.94
N ASP A 31 -14.95 -1.98 -14.05
CA ASP A 31 -13.59 -2.51 -14.08
C ASP A 31 -12.60 -1.53 -13.39
N PRO A 32 -11.77 -2.00 -12.43
CA PRO A 32 -10.78 -1.15 -11.76
C PRO A 32 -9.81 -0.47 -12.73
N PHE A 33 -9.40 -1.13 -13.81
CA PHE A 33 -8.46 -0.56 -14.78
C PHE A 33 -9.09 0.57 -15.59
N GLU A 34 -10.37 0.46 -15.94
CA GLU A 34 -11.11 1.55 -16.60
C GLU A 34 -11.21 2.77 -15.69
N ILE A 35 -11.56 2.56 -14.41
CA ILE A 35 -11.61 3.65 -13.42
C ILE A 35 -10.25 4.33 -13.30
N MET A 36 -9.17 3.54 -13.21
CA MET A 36 -7.82 4.07 -13.08
C MET A 36 -7.38 4.89 -14.30
N GLU A 37 -7.72 4.44 -15.51
CA GLU A 37 -7.40 5.18 -16.72
C GLU A 37 -8.20 6.49 -16.82
N GLU A 38 -9.51 6.45 -16.59
CA GLU A 38 -10.38 7.63 -16.67
C GLU A 38 -10.01 8.71 -15.65
N GLN A 39 -9.66 8.30 -14.42
CA GLN A 39 -9.32 9.21 -13.32
C GLN A 39 -7.82 9.50 -13.22
N LYS A 40 -7.00 9.00 -14.17
CA LYS A 40 -5.54 9.16 -14.20
C LYS A 40 -4.83 8.66 -12.93
N ILE A 41 -5.40 7.64 -12.30
CA ILE A 41 -4.87 7.02 -11.08
C ILE A 41 -3.61 6.22 -11.44
N GLN A 42 -2.56 6.38 -10.65
CA GLN A 42 -1.29 5.68 -10.83
C GLN A 42 -1.20 4.41 -9.97
N TYR A 43 -1.84 4.39 -8.80
CA TYR A 43 -1.75 3.29 -7.85
C TYR A 43 -3.06 3.08 -7.08
N ALA A 44 -3.47 1.84 -6.91
CA ALA A 44 -4.65 1.46 -6.15
C ALA A 44 -4.35 0.30 -5.19
N PHE A 45 -4.91 0.35 -3.99
CA PHE A 45 -4.73 -0.64 -2.93
C PHE A 45 -6.04 -0.89 -2.17
N VAL A 46 -6.07 -1.91 -1.32
CA VAL A 46 -7.26 -2.24 -0.49
C VAL A 46 -7.03 -2.03 1.00
N MET A 47 -5.80 -2.24 1.49
CA MET A 47 -5.49 -2.24 2.91
C MET A 47 -4.24 -1.42 3.23
N ILE A 48 -4.26 -0.74 4.38
CA ILE A 48 -3.09 -0.20 5.06
C ILE A 48 -2.87 -1.04 6.32
N ASN A 49 -1.62 -1.41 6.55
CA ASN A 49 -1.21 -2.17 7.72
C ASN A 49 0.00 -1.51 8.38
N GLU A 50 0.46 -2.05 9.49
CA GLU A 50 1.65 -1.58 10.21
C GLU A 50 2.78 -2.60 10.11
N GLU A 51 3.99 -2.11 9.83
CA GLU A 51 5.20 -2.93 9.87
C GLU A 51 5.82 -2.91 11.26
N ALA A 52 6.46 -3.99 11.68
CA ALA A 52 7.16 -3.95 12.96
C ALA A 52 8.38 -3.01 12.89
N GLU A 53 8.56 -2.18 13.91
CA GLU A 53 9.60 -1.14 13.96
C GLU A 53 11.00 -1.69 13.63
N HIS A 54 11.37 -2.85 14.20
CA HIS A 54 12.69 -3.45 13.98
C HIS A 54 12.96 -3.85 12.53
N TYR A 55 11.90 -4.07 11.73
CA TYR A 55 12.01 -4.37 10.30
C TYR A 55 12.09 -3.12 9.41
N THR A 56 11.92 -1.93 9.98
CA THR A 56 12.06 -0.65 9.29
C THR A 56 13.18 0.21 9.89
N ALA A 57 14.03 -0.40 10.71
CA ALA A 57 15.17 0.25 11.35
C ALA A 57 16.02 1.01 10.32
N GLY A 58 16.16 2.32 10.50
CA GLY A 58 16.93 3.21 9.64
C GLY A 58 16.31 3.55 8.28
N LEU A 59 15.13 3.01 7.93
CA LEU A 59 14.50 3.26 6.63
C LEU A 59 14.05 4.72 6.50
N TRP A 60 13.42 5.27 7.54
CA TRP A 60 12.92 6.64 7.53
C TRP A 60 14.06 7.67 7.43
N SER A 61 15.10 7.52 8.25
CA SER A 61 16.27 8.42 8.20
C SER A 61 16.99 8.34 6.86
N PHE A 62 17.05 7.14 6.27
CA PHE A 62 17.59 6.96 4.93
C PHE A 62 16.75 7.68 3.86
N PHE A 63 15.42 7.61 3.96
CA PHE A 63 14.52 8.34 3.07
C PHE A 63 14.65 9.86 3.21
N GLN A 64 14.74 10.38 4.43
CA GLN A 64 14.97 11.79 4.69
C GLN A 64 16.30 12.28 4.09
N THR A 65 17.36 11.45 4.16
CA THR A 65 18.64 11.73 3.52
C THR A 65 18.49 11.78 2.00
N PHE A 66 17.78 10.82 1.39
CA PHE A 66 17.49 10.82 -0.05
C PHE A 66 16.82 12.13 -0.53
N LEU A 67 15.87 12.65 0.26
CA LEU A 67 15.19 13.91 -0.04
C LEU A 67 16.11 15.12 0.13
N THR A 68 16.88 15.14 1.22
CA THR A 68 17.82 16.23 1.55
C THR A 68 18.90 16.37 0.47
N ASP A 69 19.50 15.26 0.03
CA ASP A 69 20.51 15.22 -1.02
C ASP A 69 20.00 15.74 -2.38
N ARG A 70 18.68 15.77 -2.58
CA ARG A 70 18.02 16.25 -3.79
C ARG A 70 17.28 17.58 -3.60
N CYS A 71 17.46 18.23 -2.45
CA CYS A 71 16.76 19.46 -2.08
C CYS A 71 15.22 19.36 -2.20
N LEU A 72 14.66 18.18 -1.96
CA LEU A 72 13.22 17.92 -2.02
C LEU A 72 12.57 18.24 -0.68
N LYS A 73 11.42 18.92 -0.72
CA LYS A 73 10.59 19.15 0.47
C LYS A 73 9.79 17.89 0.80
N LEU A 74 9.74 17.54 2.08
CA LEU A 74 8.88 16.46 2.56
C LEU A 74 7.41 16.79 2.28
N SER A 75 6.68 15.83 1.71
CA SER A 75 5.26 15.93 1.43
C SER A 75 4.46 16.24 2.70
N GLU A 76 3.40 17.05 2.56
CA GLU A 76 2.48 17.35 3.67
C GLU A 76 1.72 16.12 4.14
N ALA A 77 1.67 15.06 3.33
CA ALA A 77 1.14 13.76 3.71
C ALA A 77 1.81 13.16 4.97
N PHE A 78 3.09 13.50 5.19
CA PHE A 78 3.85 13.08 6.36
C PHE A 78 3.73 14.07 7.53
N ARG A 79 2.95 15.16 7.41
CA ARG A 79 2.85 16.20 8.45
C ARG A 79 1.67 15.98 9.41
N LYS A 80 2.04 16.03 10.70
CA LYS A 80 1.28 16.45 11.90
C LYS A 80 0.35 15.43 12.60
N THR A 81 0.72 15.07 13.83
CA THR A 81 -0.23 14.89 14.94
C THR A 81 -0.33 16.21 15.74
N GLN A 82 -1.39 16.40 16.51
CA GLN A 82 -1.75 17.68 17.14
C GLN A 82 -0.69 18.29 18.10
N ASN A 83 0.34 17.55 18.49
CA ASN A 83 1.25 17.94 19.58
C ASN A 83 2.60 18.52 19.13
N GLY A 84 2.79 18.87 17.85
CA GLY A 84 4.00 19.59 17.40
C GLY A 84 5.29 18.77 17.39
N TRP A 85 5.23 17.47 17.68
CA TRP A 85 6.33 16.55 17.46
C TRP A 85 6.40 16.17 15.98
N PHE A 86 7.61 16.05 15.44
CA PHE A 86 7.81 15.39 14.15
C PHE A 86 7.20 14.00 14.25
N VAL A 87 6.34 13.66 13.29
CA VAL A 87 5.63 12.40 13.24
C VAL A 87 6.69 11.31 13.06
N ASP A 88 6.95 10.54 14.13
CA ASP A 88 7.60 9.24 14.00
C ASP A 88 6.95 8.54 12.82
N TYR A 89 7.79 8.03 11.92
CA TYR A 89 7.33 7.16 10.84
C TYR A 89 6.39 6.12 11.48
N SER A 90 5.09 6.22 11.23
CA SER A 90 4.07 5.51 12.00
C SER A 90 4.06 4.00 11.72
N HIS A 91 5.09 3.52 11.02
CA HIS A 91 5.24 2.20 10.42
C HIS A 91 4.07 1.74 9.55
N ALA A 92 3.09 2.62 9.32
CA ALA A 92 1.96 2.37 8.46
C ALA A 92 2.42 2.30 7.01
N MET A 93 1.92 1.28 6.33
CA MET A 93 2.30 0.92 4.98
C MET A 93 1.07 0.51 4.19
N ILE A 94 1.03 0.91 2.93
CA ILE A 94 0.14 0.32 1.95
C ILE A 94 0.48 -1.18 1.86
N PHE A 95 -0.51 -2.05 2.07
CA PHE A 95 -0.31 -3.49 2.10
C PHE A 95 -0.23 -4.06 0.68
N THR A 96 0.98 -4.09 0.15
CA THR A 96 1.28 -4.31 -1.27
C THR A 96 0.95 -5.71 -1.82
N ASN A 97 0.56 -6.67 -0.99
CA ASN A 97 0.10 -8.00 -1.44
C ASN A 97 -1.10 -7.90 -2.38
N PHE A 98 -1.87 -6.82 -2.26
CA PHE A 98 -2.79 -6.32 -3.29
C PHE A 98 -2.30 -4.97 -3.77
N ALA A 99 -2.03 -4.84 -5.07
CA ALA A 99 -1.75 -3.56 -5.69
C ALA A 99 -2.14 -3.57 -7.16
N ILE A 100 -2.85 -2.54 -7.61
CA ILE A 100 -2.99 -2.24 -9.04
C ILE A 100 -2.17 -1.00 -9.32
N ALA A 101 -1.22 -1.06 -10.24
CA ALA A 101 -0.34 0.06 -10.51
C ALA A 101 -0.06 0.22 -11.99
N ARG A 102 0.13 1.47 -12.42
CA ARG A 102 0.57 1.79 -13.77
C ARG A 102 2.00 1.32 -13.95
N VAL A 103 2.31 0.58 -15.01
CA VAL A 103 3.66 0.03 -15.25
C VAL A 103 4.70 1.16 -15.33
N SER A 104 4.32 2.28 -15.98
CA SER A 104 5.17 3.47 -16.10
C SER A 104 5.52 4.13 -14.76
N LEU A 105 4.75 3.88 -13.69
CA LEU A 105 5.02 4.50 -12.38
C LEU A 105 6.41 4.12 -11.86
N PHE A 106 6.71 2.83 -11.79
CA PHE A 106 7.98 2.36 -11.26
C PHE A 106 9.08 2.28 -12.33
N ARG A 107 8.70 2.26 -13.61
CA ARG A 107 9.63 2.18 -14.73
C ARG A 107 10.08 3.56 -15.23
N ASP A 108 9.19 4.54 -15.29
CA ASP A 108 9.41 5.79 -16.04
C ASP A 108 9.55 7.01 -15.09
N HIS A 109 8.98 6.97 -13.88
CA HIS A 109 9.09 8.06 -12.91
C HIS A 109 10.50 8.16 -12.31
N GLU A 110 11.18 9.30 -12.52
CA GLU A 110 12.59 9.49 -12.16
C GLU A 110 12.88 9.35 -10.66
N LEU A 111 12.14 10.08 -9.81
CA LEU A 111 12.36 10.02 -8.36
C LEU A 111 12.03 8.65 -7.75
N MET A 112 10.95 8.01 -8.20
CA MET A 112 10.59 6.65 -7.82
C MET A 112 11.72 5.67 -8.15
N ARG A 113 12.24 5.68 -9.39
CA ARG A 113 13.40 4.87 -9.77
C ARG A 113 14.63 5.17 -8.94
N ALA A 114 14.97 6.45 -8.77
CA ALA A 114 16.15 6.88 -8.04
C ALA A 114 16.11 6.40 -6.58
N TRP A 115 14.94 6.46 -5.95
CA TRP A 115 14.72 5.94 -4.60
C TRP A 115 14.91 4.43 -4.55
N LEU A 116 14.23 3.67 -5.43
CA LEU A 116 14.34 2.22 -5.44
C LEU A 116 15.77 1.73 -5.74
N HIS A 117 16.48 2.40 -6.66
CA HIS A 117 17.90 2.11 -6.93
C HIS A 117 18.80 2.40 -5.74
N LEU A 118 18.51 3.44 -4.96
CA LEU A 118 19.29 3.77 -3.79
C LEU A 118 19.06 2.74 -2.66
N VAL A 119 17.81 2.32 -2.46
CA VAL A 119 17.44 1.27 -1.50
C VAL A 119 18.11 -0.06 -1.83
N ASP A 120 18.09 -0.47 -3.10
CA ASP A 120 18.76 -1.69 -3.57
C ASP A 120 20.27 -1.69 -3.26
N ARG A 121 20.92 -0.53 -3.37
CA ARG A 121 22.37 -0.38 -3.15
C ARG A 121 22.79 -0.27 -1.69
N ASN A 122 21.92 0.18 -0.78
CA ASN A 122 22.34 0.49 0.60
C ASN A 122 22.41 -0.74 1.52
N GLY A 123 21.88 -1.89 1.09
CA GLY A 123 21.91 -3.16 1.83
C GLY A 123 20.87 -3.30 2.95
N GLY A 124 19.98 -2.33 3.15
CA GLY A 124 18.97 -2.33 4.22
C GLY A 124 17.93 -3.45 4.09
N ILE A 125 17.61 -3.87 2.86
CA ILE A 125 16.78 -5.05 2.60
C ILE A 125 17.39 -6.30 3.27
N TYR A 126 18.69 -6.51 3.11
CA TYR A 126 19.38 -7.69 3.64
C TYR A 126 19.71 -7.57 5.13
N ARG A 127 20.05 -6.36 5.59
CA ARG A 127 20.49 -6.13 6.97
C ARG A 127 19.35 -6.02 7.98
N TYR A 128 18.24 -5.41 7.58
CA TYR A 128 17.14 -5.04 8.47
C TYR A 128 15.79 -5.63 8.06
N ARG A 129 15.72 -6.38 6.95
CA ARG A 129 14.46 -6.91 6.38
C ARG A 129 13.48 -5.81 5.97
N TRP A 130 13.98 -4.73 5.36
CA TRP A 130 13.09 -3.71 4.77
C TRP A 130 12.17 -4.36 3.74
N GLY A 131 10.88 -4.39 4.04
CA GLY A 131 9.85 -4.89 3.13
C GLY A 131 9.61 -3.93 1.97
N ASP A 132 9.09 -4.45 0.87
CA ASP A 132 8.70 -3.62 -0.27
C ASP A 132 7.51 -2.69 0.06
N ALA A 133 6.59 -3.13 0.93
CA ALA A 133 5.46 -2.34 1.38
C ALA A 133 5.86 -0.99 2.05
N PRO A 134 6.72 -0.95 3.08
CA PRO A 134 7.18 0.31 3.64
C PRO A 134 8.04 1.13 2.66
N ILE A 135 8.88 0.48 1.83
CA ILE A 135 9.69 1.15 0.79
C ILE A 135 8.80 1.86 -0.23
N HIS A 136 7.76 1.19 -0.73
CA HIS A 136 6.82 1.73 -1.70
C HIS A 136 5.96 2.83 -1.08
N THR A 137 5.50 2.65 0.16
CA THR A 137 4.65 3.64 0.84
C THR A 137 5.35 4.99 0.93
N LEU A 138 6.63 5.03 1.31
CA LEU A 138 7.40 6.28 1.38
C LEU A 138 7.46 6.98 0.02
N ALA A 139 7.77 6.23 -1.03
CA ALA A 139 7.92 6.76 -2.37
C ALA A 139 6.60 7.25 -2.99
N LEU A 140 5.55 6.44 -2.87
CA LEU A 140 4.21 6.75 -3.37
C LEU A 140 3.67 8.02 -2.70
N THR A 141 3.74 8.09 -1.38
CA THR A 141 3.25 9.22 -0.58
C THR A 141 4.00 10.53 -0.83
N GLN A 142 5.28 10.42 -1.20
CA GLN A 142 6.12 11.59 -1.45
C GLN A 142 6.04 12.10 -2.89
N PHE A 143 6.03 11.19 -3.87
CA PHE A 143 6.25 11.57 -5.27
C PHE A 143 4.97 11.68 -6.08
N LEU A 144 3.86 11.13 -5.59
CA LEU A 144 2.56 11.24 -6.25
C LEU A 144 1.65 12.25 -5.55
N GLN A 145 0.75 12.84 -6.33
CA GLN A 145 -0.35 13.61 -5.79
C GLN A 145 -1.35 12.69 -5.08
N ARG A 146 -2.02 13.23 -4.07
CA ARG A 146 -3.00 12.50 -3.25
C ARG A 146 -4.08 11.79 -4.08
N ASN A 147 -4.54 12.40 -5.17
CA ASN A 147 -5.58 11.86 -6.06
C ASN A 147 -5.06 10.87 -7.11
N GLU A 148 -3.75 10.69 -7.23
CA GLU A 148 -3.15 9.66 -8.09
C GLU A 148 -3.07 8.30 -7.40
N ILE A 149 -3.42 8.24 -6.10
CA ILE A 149 -3.45 7.03 -5.30
C ILE A 149 -4.86 6.86 -4.73
N VAL A 150 -5.47 5.68 -4.87
CA VAL A 150 -6.82 5.41 -4.35
C VAL A 150 -6.89 4.15 -3.49
N ARG A 151 -7.76 4.16 -2.48
CA ARG A 151 -8.17 2.96 -1.76
C ARG A 151 -9.45 2.39 -2.36
N LEU A 152 -9.37 1.17 -2.90
CA LEU A 152 -10.52 0.42 -3.40
C LEU A 152 -11.22 -0.23 -2.23
N ARG A 153 -12.41 0.27 -1.90
CA ARG A 153 -13.20 -0.19 -0.76
C ARG A 153 -14.31 -1.15 -1.16
N TYR A 154 -14.57 -1.37 -2.45
CA TYR A 154 -15.60 -2.30 -2.92
C TYR A 154 -15.14 -3.76 -3.00
N PHE A 155 -13.87 -4.05 -2.74
CA PHE A 155 -13.36 -5.42 -2.61
C PHE A 155 -13.35 -5.86 -1.15
N GLY A 156 -13.83 -7.08 -0.90
CA GLY A 156 -13.37 -7.87 0.24
C GLY A 156 -12.02 -8.48 -0.13
N TYR A 157 -11.06 -8.44 0.78
CA TYR A 157 -9.71 -8.96 0.52
C TYR A 157 -9.19 -9.70 1.73
N PHE A 158 -8.65 -10.90 1.50
CA PHE A 158 -8.00 -11.74 2.49
C PHE A 158 -6.56 -11.99 2.06
N HIS A 159 -5.62 -11.89 2.99
CA HIS A 159 -4.25 -12.36 2.78
C HIS A 159 -3.70 -13.02 4.04
N ARG A 160 -3.31 -14.30 3.91
CA ARG A 160 -2.80 -15.17 4.99
C ARG A 160 -3.71 -15.29 6.20
N HIS A 161 -3.68 -14.30 7.07
CA HIS A 161 -4.37 -14.28 8.36
C HIS A 161 -5.31 -13.09 8.50
N GLU A 162 -5.27 -12.13 7.58
CA GLU A 162 -5.95 -10.86 7.79
C GLU A 162 -6.91 -10.57 6.64
N TYR A 163 -8.04 -9.93 6.96
CA TYR A 163 -9.01 -9.57 5.94
C TYR A 163 -9.73 -8.25 6.20
N VAL A 164 -10.17 -7.64 5.10
CA VAL A 164 -11.03 -6.47 5.05
C VAL A 164 -12.30 -6.81 4.27
N CYS A 165 -13.42 -6.26 4.72
CA CYS A 165 -14.72 -6.41 4.06
C CYS A 165 -14.91 -5.30 3.01
N ALA A 166 -15.63 -5.63 1.93
CA ALA A 166 -16.13 -4.61 1.02
C ALA A 166 -17.03 -3.61 1.78
N SER A 167 -16.90 -2.32 1.49
CA SER A 167 -17.68 -1.25 2.10
C SER A 167 -19.18 -1.49 1.90
N GLY A 168 -19.95 -1.24 2.95
CA GLY A 168 -21.40 -1.50 2.96
C GLY A 168 -21.78 -2.98 3.14
N THR A 169 -20.83 -3.91 3.18
CA THR A 169 -21.10 -5.31 3.50
C THR A 169 -21.36 -5.46 5.00
N LYS A 170 -22.47 -6.12 5.37
CA LYS A 170 -22.76 -6.46 6.77
C LYS A 170 -21.71 -7.44 7.30
N GLU A 171 -21.36 -7.31 8.58
CA GLU A 171 -20.32 -8.11 9.22
C GLU A 171 -20.56 -9.62 9.09
N GLU A 172 -21.80 -10.09 9.29
CA GLU A 172 -22.15 -11.50 9.19
C GLU A 172 -21.97 -12.04 7.77
N LEU A 173 -22.34 -11.24 6.76
CA LEU A 173 -22.16 -11.60 5.35
C LEU A 173 -20.67 -11.63 4.99
N CYS A 174 -19.89 -10.67 5.49
CA CYS A 174 -18.46 -10.65 5.27
C CYS A 174 -17.77 -11.89 5.87
N LYS A 175 -18.10 -12.23 7.12
CA LYS A 175 -17.61 -13.44 7.78
C LYS A 175 -17.97 -14.70 6.99
N GLN A 176 -19.20 -14.79 6.49
CA GLN A 176 -19.62 -15.91 5.64
C GLN A 176 -18.82 -15.98 4.34
N GLN A 177 -18.52 -14.84 3.70
CA GLN A 177 -17.74 -14.77 2.47
C GLN A 177 -16.25 -15.07 2.69
N ALA A 178 -15.70 -14.70 3.85
CA ALA A 178 -14.31 -14.97 4.22
C ALA A 178 -14.10 -16.42 4.70
N GLN A 179 -15.14 -17.07 5.21
CA GLN A 179 -15.09 -18.41 5.81
C GLN A 179 -14.32 -19.48 5.00
N PRO A 180 -14.43 -19.55 3.65
CA PRO A 180 -13.66 -20.52 2.87
C PRO A 180 -12.14 -20.37 2.97
N PHE A 181 -11.65 -19.20 3.40
CA PHE A 181 -10.24 -18.88 3.54
C PHE A 181 -9.73 -19.01 4.99
N LEU A 182 -10.64 -19.17 5.96
CA LEU A 182 -10.33 -19.34 7.38
C LEU A 182 -10.07 -20.82 7.69
N THR A 183 -8.98 -21.36 7.15
CA THR A 183 -8.76 -22.82 7.10
C THR A 183 -8.20 -23.43 8.37
N ASP A 184 -7.45 -22.68 9.18
CA ASP A 184 -6.90 -23.16 10.45
C ASP A 184 -7.70 -22.60 11.64
N PRO A 185 -8.47 -23.42 12.38
CA PRO A 185 -9.25 -22.97 13.53
C PRO A 185 -8.40 -22.56 14.74
N LYS A 186 -7.10 -22.85 14.76
CA LYS A 186 -6.17 -22.41 15.81
C LYS A 186 -5.59 -21.02 15.54
N GLU A 187 -5.64 -20.57 14.30
CA GLU A 187 -5.17 -19.24 13.92
C GLU A 187 -6.22 -18.18 14.26
N LYS A 188 -5.72 -16.98 14.57
CA LYS A 188 -6.56 -15.80 14.70
C LYS A 188 -6.57 -15.08 13.38
N TYR A 189 -7.77 -14.72 12.92
CA TYR A 189 -7.95 -13.95 11.70
C TYR A 189 -8.46 -12.55 12.01
N PRO A 190 -7.59 -11.56 12.28
CA PRO A 190 -8.04 -10.20 12.50
C PRO A 190 -8.80 -9.66 11.27
N GLN A 191 -9.96 -9.07 11.56
CA GLN A 191 -10.76 -8.31 10.60
C GLN A 191 -10.48 -6.82 10.80
N TYR A 192 -10.25 -6.09 9.72
CA TYR A 192 -10.12 -4.64 9.73
C TYR A 192 -11.31 -4.00 9.00
N ASP A 193 -12.23 -3.38 9.74
CA ASP A 193 -13.49 -2.86 9.20
C ASP A 193 -13.31 -1.82 8.10
N ASP A 194 -12.30 -0.97 8.23
CA ASP A 194 -11.96 0.04 7.23
C ASP A 194 -10.76 -0.33 6.37
N GLY A 195 -10.19 -1.53 6.56
CA GLY A 195 -8.94 -1.92 5.93
C GLY A 195 -7.75 -1.06 6.37
N CYS A 196 -7.79 -0.47 7.57
CA CYS A 196 -6.66 0.21 8.15
C CYS A 196 -6.29 -0.33 9.52
N TYR A 197 -5.00 -0.63 9.71
CA TYR A 197 -4.44 -0.98 11.00
C TYR A 197 -3.10 -0.27 11.26
N PRO A 198 -2.90 0.37 12.43
CA PRO A 198 -3.91 0.76 13.43
C PRO A 198 -4.67 2.03 12.98
N SER A 199 -5.99 1.94 12.89
CA SER A 199 -6.86 3.03 12.40
C SER A 199 -6.89 4.28 13.29
N SER A 200 -6.64 4.13 14.59
CA SER A 200 -6.77 5.21 15.58
C SER A 200 -5.62 6.22 15.62
N TRP A 201 -4.47 5.92 15.00
CA TRP A 201 -3.26 6.74 15.13
C TRP A 201 -2.50 6.98 13.82
N SER A 202 -2.87 6.30 12.73
CA SER A 202 -2.17 6.41 11.44
C SER A 202 -2.80 7.48 10.52
N PRO A 203 -2.09 8.59 10.23
CA PRO A 203 -2.59 9.61 9.31
C PRO A 203 -2.84 9.08 7.89
N LEU A 204 -2.13 8.01 7.49
CA LEU A 204 -2.28 7.39 6.17
C LEU A 204 -3.66 6.75 5.96
N CYS A 205 -4.33 6.28 7.02
CA CYS A 205 -5.64 5.61 6.94
C CYS A 205 -6.71 6.44 6.25
N HIS A 206 -6.65 7.76 6.43
CA HIS A 206 -7.64 8.70 5.92
C HIS A 206 -7.03 9.69 4.93
N TYR A 207 -5.76 9.48 4.55
CA TYR A 207 -5.08 10.36 3.63
C TYR A 207 -5.60 10.17 2.20
N TYR A 208 -5.65 8.94 1.67
CA TYR A 208 -6.01 8.71 0.26
C TYR A 208 -7.52 8.73 0.01
N PRO A 209 -7.99 9.20 -1.16
CA PRO A 209 -9.39 9.07 -1.57
C PRO A 209 -9.82 7.60 -1.68
N GLU A 210 -11.09 7.35 -1.44
CA GLU A 210 -11.71 6.02 -1.51
C GLU A 210 -12.67 5.90 -2.69
N ILE A 211 -12.72 4.70 -3.29
CA ILE A 211 -13.73 4.31 -4.26
C ILE A 211 -14.55 3.17 -3.65
N LYS A 212 -15.85 3.39 -3.48
CA LYS A 212 -16.80 2.47 -2.82
C LYS A 212 -17.81 1.91 -3.81
#